data_AF-A0A1L9THM8-F1
#
_entry.id   AF-A0A1L9THM8-F1
#
_cell.length_a   1.000
_cell.length_b   1.000
_cell.length_c   1.000
_cell.angle_alpha   90.00
_cell.angle_beta   90.00
_cell.angle_gamma   90.00
#
_symmetry.space_group_name_H-M   'P 1'
#
loop_
_entity.id
_entity.type
_entity.pdbx_description
1 polymer ?
#
loop_
_entity_poly.entity_id
_entity_poly.type
_entity_poly.pdbx_seq_one_letter_code
_entity_poly.pdbx_strand_id
1 'polypeptide(L)'
;RGPGNYRSLELAFKAAKTCTEHGLTDLSQNIMESAAARLDLMGSSRVETDMVKLEIFTIEYYMLRIYLAWSQERPDIADHLFSKAPESKSTEQQKVVVDTCYSIGEAALRKCQYDTATTWLGRALTVCELWPGDGPGLKDKKLLVFHAYARSNLHLTTASSESQLQRALSFLITEYGNSFPVLILSLEILNKKSEYNAEYFESQSELRMLLR
;
A
#
# COMPACT_ATOMS: atom_id res chain seq x y z
N ARG A 1 -25.31 -12.61 -21.20
CA ARG A 1 -23.94 -12.86 -20.70
C ARG A 1 -23.99 -12.71 -19.19
N GLY A 2 -23.54 -13.72 -18.43
CA GLY A 2 -23.96 -13.91 -17.04
C GLY A 2 -22.92 -13.49 -15.97
N PRO A 3 -23.32 -13.48 -14.69
CA PRO A 3 -22.45 -13.21 -13.52
C PRO A 3 -21.22 -14.13 -13.41
N GLY A 4 -21.14 -15.22 -14.18
CA GLY A 4 -20.02 -16.16 -14.19
C GLY A 4 -18.70 -15.57 -14.71
N ASN A 5 -18.73 -14.59 -15.63
CA ASN A 5 -17.50 -13.99 -16.16
C ASN A 5 -16.76 -13.16 -15.10
N TYR A 6 -17.49 -12.30 -14.39
CA TYR A 6 -16.95 -11.49 -13.29
C TYR A 6 -16.41 -12.35 -12.15
N ARG A 7 -17.16 -13.38 -11.75
CA ARG A 7 -16.72 -14.30 -10.69
C ARG A 7 -15.47 -15.07 -11.09
N SER A 8 -15.32 -15.40 -12.38
CA SER A 8 -14.10 -16.04 -12.88
C SER A 8 -12.89 -15.10 -12.85
N LEU A 9 -13.06 -13.80 -13.14
CA LEU A 9 -11.98 -12.82 -13.01
C LEU A 9 -11.59 -12.60 -11.56
N GLU A 10 -12.57 -12.48 -10.66
CA GLU A 10 -12.33 -12.34 -9.23
C GLU A 10 -11.52 -13.53 -8.67
N LEU A 11 -11.87 -14.76 -9.07
CA LEU A 11 -11.12 -15.95 -8.68
C LEU A 11 -9.71 -15.97 -9.29
N ALA A 12 -9.57 -15.57 -10.56
CA ALA A 12 -8.27 -15.47 -11.20
C ALA A 12 -7.36 -14.45 -10.48
N PHE A 13 -7.88 -13.28 -10.12
CA PHE A 13 -7.13 -12.24 -9.40
C PHE A 13 -6.72 -12.67 -8.00
N LYS A 14 -7.62 -13.31 -7.24
CA LYS A 14 -7.29 -13.91 -5.95
C LYS A 14 -6.20 -14.99 -6.07
N ALA A 15 -6.32 -15.86 -7.08
CA ALA A 15 -5.33 -16.91 -7.32
C ALA A 15 -3.97 -16.33 -7.73
N ALA A 16 -3.95 -15.37 -8.67
CA ALA A 16 -2.72 -14.71 -9.10
C ALA A 16 -2.03 -14.00 -7.93
N LYS A 17 -2.78 -13.23 -7.13
CA LYS A 17 -2.25 -12.58 -5.92
C LYS A 17 -1.61 -13.58 -4.96
N THR A 18 -2.33 -14.66 -4.65
CA THR A 18 -1.84 -15.71 -3.74
C THR A 18 -0.59 -16.38 -4.30
N CYS A 19 -0.55 -16.68 -5.60
CA CYS A 19 0.61 -17.26 -6.26
C CYS A 19 1.82 -16.31 -6.18
N THR A 20 1.61 -15.02 -6.43
CA THR A 20 2.65 -13.98 -6.30
C THR A 20 3.20 -13.91 -4.88
N GLU A 21 2.34 -13.91 -3.86
CA GLU A 21 2.74 -13.86 -2.44
C GLU A 21 3.57 -15.08 -2.01
N HIS A 22 3.37 -16.23 -2.65
CA HIS A 22 4.11 -17.47 -2.38
C HIS A 22 5.27 -17.71 -3.36
N GLY A 23 5.62 -16.73 -4.20
CA GLY A 23 6.74 -16.83 -5.14
C GLY A 23 6.49 -17.73 -6.35
N LEU A 24 5.24 -18.14 -6.59
CA LEU A 24 4.83 -18.92 -7.78
C LEU A 24 4.60 -17.99 -8.98
N THR A 25 5.64 -17.25 -9.37
CA THR A 25 5.55 -16.15 -10.34
C THR A 25 5.11 -16.61 -11.73
N ASP A 26 5.51 -17.80 -12.18
CA ASP A 26 5.14 -18.33 -13.51
C ASP A 26 3.65 -18.68 -13.57
N LEU A 27 3.13 -19.28 -12.49
CA LEU A 27 1.71 -19.59 -12.39
C LEU A 27 0.88 -18.31 -12.32
N SER A 28 1.33 -17.32 -11.54
CA SER A 28 0.70 -16.00 -11.47
C SER A 28 0.66 -15.34 -12.85
N GLN A 29 1.78 -15.34 -13.58
CA GLN A 29 1.88 -14.81 -14.94
C GLN A 29 0.86 -15.47 -15.89
N ASN A 30 0.79 -16.81 -15.91
CA ASN A 30 -0.16 -17.53 -16.75
C ASN A 30 -1.63 -17.18 -16.43
N ILE A 31 -1.96 -17.04 -15.14
CA ILE A 31 -3.30 -16.63 -14.70
C ILE A 31 -3.60 -15.20 -15.18
N MET A 32 -2.63 -14.30 -15.05
CA MET A 32 -2.77 -12.90 -15.47
C MET A 32 -2.96 -12.76 -16.99
N GLU A 33 -2.26 -13.57 -17.80
CA GLU A 33 -2.44 -13.62 -19.25
C GLU A 33 -3.84 -14.10 -19.64
N SER A 34 -4.33 -15.16 -18.98
CA SER A 34 -5.71 -15.61 -19.19
C SER A 34 -6.74 -14.57 -18.75
N ALA A 35 -6.47 -13.80 -17.70
CA ALA A 35 -7.37 -12.77 -17.21
C ALA A 35 -7.42 -11.58 -18.18
N ALA A 36 -6.28 -11.20 -18.77
CA ALA A 36 -6.18 -10.15 -19.78
C ALA A 36 -7.08 -10.45 -21.00
N ALA A 37 -6.95 -11.65 -21.57
CA ALA A 37 -7.77 -12.07 -22.71
C ALA A 37 -9.28 -12.02 -22.40
N ARG A 38 -9.67 -12.32 -21.16
CA ARG A 38 -11.07 -12.25 -20.72
C ARG A 38 -11.55 -10.81 -20.54
N LEU A 39 -10.72 -9.93 -19.99
CA LEU A 39 -11.04 -8.51 -19.87
C LEU A 39 -11.29 -7.88 -21.25
N ASP A 40 -10.45 -8.18 -22.24
CA ASP A 40 -10.59 -7.67 -23.60
C ASP A 40 -11.91 -8.10 -24.26
N LEU A 41 -12.28 -9.38 -24.09
CA LEU A 41 -13.57 -9.92 -24.57
C LEU A 41 -14.78 -9.27 -23.89
N MET A 42 -14.64 -8.85 -22.63
CA MET A 42 -15.69 -8.18 -21.87
C MET A 42 -15.83 -6.71 -22.25
N GLY A 43 -14.73 -5.98 -22.47
CA GLY A 43 -14.75 -4.58 -22.91
C GLY A 43 -15.42 -4.36 -24.27
N SER A 44 -15.50 -5.41 -25.09
CA SER A 44 -16.18 -5.37 -26.39
C SER A 44 -17.72 -5.41 -26.30
N SER A 45 -18.31 -5.64 -25.11
CA SER A 45 -19.75 -5.83 -24.89
C SER A 45 -20.32 -4.71 -24.02
N ARG A 46 -21.03 -3.75 -24.62
CA ARG A 46 -21.40 -2.47 -23.98
C ARG A 46 -22.77 -2.48 -23.29
N VAL A 47 -22.82 -2.80 -22.00
CA VAL A 47 -23.94 -2.47 -21.09
C VAL A 47 -23.42 -1.58 -19.97
N GLU A 48 -24.14 -0.53 -19.60
CA GLU A 48 -23.63 0.54 -18.72
C GLU A 48 -23.27 0.09 -17.30
N THR A 49 -24.11 -0.74 -16.66
CA THR A 49 -23.82 -1.33 -15.34
C THR A 49 -22.61 -2.27 -15.37
N ASP A 50 -22.35 -2.90 -16.51
CA ASP A 50 -21.19 -3.77 -16.72
C ASP A 50 -19.88 -2.95 -16.80
N MET A 51 -19.96 -1.65 -17.17
CA MET A 51 -18.80 -0.77 -17.31
C MET A 51 -18.15 -0.43 -15.96
N VAL A 52 -18.93 -0.06 -14.94
CA VAL A 52 -18.35 0.31 -13.61
C VAL A 52 -17.59 -0.86 -13.00
N LYS A 53 -18.16 -2.08 -13.04
CA LYS A 53 -17.46 -3.28 -12.56
C LYS A 53 -16.23 -3.60 -13.40
N LEU A 54 -16.32 -3.43 -14.72
CA LEU A 54 -15.19 -3.65 -15.61
C LEU A 54 -14.04 -2.67 -15.32
N GLU A 55 -14.32 -1.41 -15.01
CA GLU A 55 -13.31 -0.43 -14.62
C GLU A 55 -12.61 -0.83 -13.30
N ILE A 56 -13.34 -1.35 -12.31
CA ILE A 56 -12.74 -1.87 -11.06
C ILE A 56 -11.80 -3.04 -11.37
N PHE A 57 -12.25 -4.03 -12.14
CA PHE A 57 -11.41 -5.17 -12.53
C PHE A 57 -10.23 -4.76 -13.40
N THR A 58 -10.36 -3.69 -14.17
CA THR A 58 -9.26 -3.12 -14.94
C THR A 58 -8.18 -2.58 -14.00
N ILE A 59 -8.54 -1.76 -13.01
CA ILE A 59 -7.60 -1.27 -12.00
C ILE A 59 -6.94 -2.44 -11.26
N GLU A 60 -7.71 -3.43 -10.82
CA GLU A 60 -7.18 -4.61 -10.11
C GLU A 60 -6.19 -5.41 -10.97
N TYR A 61 -6.49 -5.60 -12.25
CA TYR A 61 -5.55 -6.23 -13.19
C TYR A 61 -4.24 -5.45 -13.31
N TYR A 62 -4.30 -4.12 -13.49
CA TYR A 62 -3.08 -3.29 -13.58
C TYR A 62 -2.26 -3.36 -12.30
N MET A 63 -2.92 -3.25 -11.13
CA MET A 63 -2.23 -3.32 -9.84
C MET A 63 -1.61 -4.70 -9.59
N LEU A 64 -2.28 -5.80 -9.97
CA LEU A 64 -1.69 -7.13 -9.87
C LEU A 64 -0.50 -7.34 -10.80
N ARG A 65 -0.52 -6.76 -12.01
CA ARG A 65 0.65 -6.79 -12.91
C ARG A 65 1.83 -6.04 -12.34
N ILE A 66 1.58 -4.90 -11.71
CA ILE A 66 2.59 -4.12 -11.01
C ILE A 66 3.20 -4.94 -9.87
N TYR A 67 2.35 -5.58 -9.05
CA TYR A 67 2.82 -6.42 -7.95
C TYR A 67 3.64 -7.61 -8.44
N LEU A 68 3.17 -8.29 -9.49
CA LEU A 68 3.88 -9.39 -10.12
C LEU A 68 5.26 -8.95 -10.67
N ALA A 69 5.33 -7.84 -11.40
CA ALA A 69 6.59 -7.30 -11.91
C ALA A 69 7.58 -7.01 -10.77
N TRP A 70 7.11 -6.39 -9.68
CA TRP A 70 7.95 -6.15 -8.50
C TRP A 70 8.44 -7.46 -7.88
N SER A 71 7.55 -8.45 -7.71
CA SER A 71 7.91 -9.77 -7.14
C SER A 71 8.91 -10.56 -7.99
N GLN A 72 8.97 -10.28 -9.29
CA GLN A 72 9.90 -10.87 -10.25
C GLN A 72 11.26 -10.15 -10.25
N GLU A 73 11.53 -9.32 -9.23
CA GLU A 73 12.75 -8.54 -9.09
C GLU A 73 12.96 -7.53 -10.24
N ARG A 74 11.85 -7.03 -10.81
CA ARG A 74 11.85 -5.98 -11.85
C ARG A 74 11.16 -4.71 -11.36
N PRO A 75 11.72 -4.02 -10.35
CA PRO A 75 11.11 -2.83 -9.76
C PRO A 75 10.98 -1.67 -10.75
N ASP A 76 11.90 -1.56 -11.71
CA ASP A 76 11.86 -0.60 -12.82
C ASP A 76 10.61 -0.78 -13.69
N ILE A 77 10.26 -2.04 -14.00
CA ILE A 77 9.04 -2.36 -14.75
C ILE A 77 7.81 -2.06 -13.89
N ALA A 78 7.84 -2.40 -12.60
CA ALA A 78 6.72 -2.10 -11.68
C ALA A 78 6.45 -0.59 -11.60
N ASP A 79 7.48 0.23 -11.52
CA ASP A 79 7.37 1.69 -11.52
C ASP A 79 6.86 2.24 -12.86
N HIS A 80 7.38 1.73 -13.97
CA HIS A 80 6.89 2.08 -15.29
C HIS A 80 5.41 1.75 -15.45
N LEU A 81 4.99 0.54 -15.07
CA LEU A 81 3.60 0.10 -15.13
C LEU A 81 2.70 0.95 -14.23
N PHE A 82 3.16 1.32 -13.02
CA PHE A 82 2.40 2.21 -12.14
C PHE A 82 2.16 3.58 -12.79
N SER A 83 3.17 4.16 -13.44
CA SER A 83 3.02 5.44 -14.16
C SER A 83 2.03 5.40 -15.33
N LYS A 84 1.68 4.19 -15.80
CA LYS A 84 0.74 3.94 -16.89
C LYS A 84 -0.60 3.38 -16.41
N ALA A 85 -0.75 3.11 -15.11
CA ALA A 85 -1.99 2.60 -14.56
C ALA A 85 -3.11 3.64 -14.75
N PRO A 86 -4.34 3.21 -15.06
CA PRO A 86 -5.47 4.13 -15.11
C PRO A 86 -5.70 4.80 -13.76
N GLU A 87 -6.20 6.03 -13.77
CA GLU A 87 -6.53 6.76 -12.55
C GLU A 87 -7.69 6.07 -11.80
N SER A 88 -7.55 5.92 -10.48
CA SER A 88 -8.60 5.40 -9.61
C SER A 88 -9.61 6.50 -9.25
N LYS A 89 -10.84 6.38 -9.73
CA LYS A 89 -11.91 7.37 -9.58
C LYS A 89 -12.85 7.08 -8.42
N SER A 90 -13.09 5.81 -8.12
CA SER A 90 -13.94 5.39 -7.00
C SER A 90 -13.14 4.94 -5.78
N THR A 91 -13.78 4.97 -4.61
CA THR A 91 -13.21 4.48 -3.35
C THR A 91 -12.79 3.01 -3.47
N GLU A 92 -13.55 2.18 -4.19
CA GLU A 92 -13.24 0.77 -4.43
C GLU A 92 -11.95 0.60 -5.24
N GLN A 93 -11.78 1.39 -6.31
CA GLN A 93 -10.54 1.39 -7.10
C GLN A 93 -9.35 1.87 -6.27
N GLN A 94 -9.55 2.93 -5.48
CA GLN A 94 -8.52 3.47 -4.59
C GLN A 94 -8.08 2.45 -3.54
N LYS A 95 -9.02 1.67 -2.97
CA LYS A 95 -8.69 0.58 -2.03
C LYS A 95 -7.76 -0.45 -2.66
N VAL A 96 -8.01 -0.83 -3.92
CA VAL A 96 -7.14 -1.75 -4.67
C VAL A 96 -5.73 -1.20 -4.85
N VAL A 97 -5.62 0.09 -5.17
CA VAL A 97 -4.33 0.79 -5.29
C VAL A 97 -3.60 0.79 -3.95
N VAL A 98 -4.27 1.22 -2.88
CA VAL A 98 -3.71 1.29 -1.52
C VAL A 98 -3.25 -0.08 -1.04
N ASP A 99 -4.07 -1.11 -1.20
CA ASP A 99 -3.76 -2.47 -0.73
C ASP A 99 -2.54 -3.03 -1.45
N THR A 100 -2.44 -2.82 -2.76
CA THR A 100 -1.30 -3.30 -3.54
C THR A 100 -0.01 -2.56 -3.20
N CYS A 101 -0.07 -1.22 -3.13
CA CYS A 101 1.07 -0.39 -2.76
C CYS A 101 1.54 -0.69 -1.33
N TYR A 102 0.59 -0.93 -0.41
CA TYR A 102 0.90 -1.36 0.95
C TYR A 102 1.59 -2.73 0.96
N SER A 103 1.06 -3.74 0.25
CA SER A 103 1.67 -5.08 0.18
C SER A 103 3.10 -5.05 -0.36
N ILE A 104 3.36 -4.26 -1.41
CA ILE A 104 4.71 -4.07 -1.94
C ILE A 104 5.60 -3.39 -0.90
N GLY A 105 5.13 -2.27 -0.33
CA GLY A 105 5.88 -1.50 0.64
C GLY A 105 6.23 -2.26 1.92
N GLU A 106 5.28 -3.04 2.45
CA GLU A 106 5.47 -3.92 3.61
C GLU A 106 6.46 -5.05 3.30
N ALA A 107 6.38 -5.66 2.11
CA ALA A 107 7.33 -6.67 1.70
C ALA A 107 8.75 -6.08 1.54
N ALA A 108 8.88 -4.86 1.01
CA ALA A 108 10.15 -4.14 0.96
C ALA A 108 10.69 -3.79 2.36
N LEU A 109 9.83 -3.37 3.31
CA LEU A 109 10.20 -3.15 4.71
C LEU A 109 10.81 -4.40 5.35
N ARG A 110 10.17 -5.56 5.16
CA ARG A 110 10.66 -6.84 5.68
C ARG A 110 12.03 -7.23 5.11
N LYS A 111 12.35 -6.75 3.90
CA LYS A 111 13.65 -6.93 3.23
C LYS A 111 14.65 -5.79 3.52
N CYS A 112 14.33 -4.86 4.44
CA CYS A 112 15.13 -3.66 4.72
C CYS A 112 15.39 -2.75 3.50
N GLN A 113 14.56 -2.85 2.45
CA GLN A 113 14.64 -2.02 1.26
C GLN A 113 13.88 -0.70 1.50
N TYR A 114 14.44 0.15 2.37
CA TYR A 114 13.72 1.30 2.92
C TYR A 114 13.31 2.33 1.86
N ASP A 115 14.15 2.64 0.87
CA ASP A 115 13.81 3.56 -0.22
C ASP A 115 12.62 3.06 -1.06
N THR A 116 12.64 1.76 -1.38
CA THR A 116 11.54 1.10 -2.08
C THR A 116 10.26 1.12 -1.24
N ALA A 117 10.37 0.77 0.05
CA ALA A 117 9.26 0.82 0.97
C ALA A 117 8.64 2.23 1.05
N THR A 118 9.44 3.27 1.27
CA THR A 118 8.99 4.66 1.32
C THR A 118 8.30 5.07 0.02
N THR A 119 8.84 4.67 -1.14
CA THR A 119 8.24 4.98 -2.44
C THR A 119 6.83 4.38 -2.58
N TRP A 120 6.67 3.08 -2.33
CA TRP A 120 5.39 2.40 -2.50
C TRP A 120 4.37 2.78 -1.43
N LEU A 121 4.81 2.91 -0.17
CA LEU A 121 3.96 3.38 0.92
C LEU A 121 3.55 4.84 0.72
N GLY A 122 4.41 5.68 0.12
CA GLY A 122 4.08 7.04 -0.27
C GLY A 122 2.96 7.10 -1.31
N ARG A 123 2.97 6.20 -2.30
CA ARG A 123 1.87 6.06 -3.27
C ARG A 123 0.55 5.68 -2.59
N ALA A 124 0.58 4.76 -1.63
CA ALA A 124 -0.60 4.43 -0.84
C ALA A 124 -1.06 5.64 0.01
N LEU A 125 -0.12 6.36 0.62
CA LEU A 125 -0.37 7.52 1.47
C LEU A 125 -1.10 8.61 0.70
N THR A 126 -0.65 8.94 -0.52
CA THR A 126 -1.29 9.98 -1.36
C THR A 126 -2.76 9.71 -1.64
N VAL A 127 -3.16 8.44 -1.72
CA VAL A 127 -4.57 8.05 -1.90
C VAL A 127 -5.31 8.10 -0.57
N CYS A 128 -4.72 7.59 0.50
CA CYS A 128 -5.28 7.62 1.84
C CYS A 128 -5.58 9.05 2.33
N GLU A 129 -4.73 10.02 2.03
CA GLU A 129 -4.93 11.43 2.42
C GLU A 129 -6.19 12.05 1.81
N LEU A 130 -6.69 11.51 0.69
CA LEU A 130 -7.91 11.96 0.02
C LEU A 130 -9.18 11.29 0.55
N TRP A 131 -9.06 10.20 1.30
CA TRP A 131 -10.22 9.48 1.82
C TRP A 131 -10.91 10.27 2.94
N PRO A 132 -12.25 10.19 3.03
CA PRO A 132 -12.98 10.71 4.18
C PRO A 132 -12.58 9.98 5.48
N GLY A 133 -12.76 10.63 6.63
CA GLY A 133 -12.30 10.14 7.94
C GLY A 133 -12.95 8.83 8.41
N ASP A 134 -14.23 8.62 8.10
CA ASP A 134 -15.07 7.65 8.85
C ASP A 134 -15.70 6.52 8.00
N GLY A 135 -15.12 6.21 6.82
CA GLY A 135 -15.60 5.08 6.03
C GLY A 135 -15.23 3.72 6.67
N PRO A 136 -16.13 2.71 6.66
CA PRO A 136 -15.87 1.41 7.26
C PRO A 136 -14.62 0.75 6.62
N GLY A 137 -13.65 0.40 7.47
CA GLY A 137 -12.36 -0.19 7.08
C GLY A 137 -11.34 0.77 6.45
N LEU A 138 -11.70 2.04 6.19
CA LEU A 138 -10.74 3.03 5.66
C LEU A 138 -9.80 3.52 6.76
N LYS A 139 -10.31 3.71 7.98
CA LYS A 139 -9.53 4.14 9.13
C LYS A 139 -8.40 3.15 9.46
N ASP A 140 -8.68 1.86 9.45
CA ASP A 140 -7.66 0.83 9.71
C ASP A 140 -6.59 0.79 8.60
N LYS A 141 -7.00 0.93 7.32
CA LYS A 141 -6.05 1.01 6.20
C LYS A 141 -5.17 2.25 6.29
N LYS A 142 -5.73 3.40 6.63
CA LYS A 142 -4.97 4.63 6.89
C LYS A 142 -3.94 4.41 7.99
N LEU A 143 -4.35 3.83 9.12
CA LEU A 143 -3.44 3.50 10.22
C LEU A 143 -2.25 2.65 9.74
N LEU A 144 -2.53 1.55 9.04
CA LEU A 144 -1.49 0.64 8.53
C LEU A 144 -0.51 1.36 7.58
N VAL A 145 -1.03 2.12 6.61
CA VAL A 145 -0.22 2.84 5.63
C VAL A 145 0.66 3.91 6.30
N PHE A 146 0.08 4.77 7.14
CA PHE A 146 0.83 5.82 7.84
C PHE A 146 1.89 5.22 8.77
N HIS A 147 1.55 4.16 9.50
CA HIS A 147 2.47 3.49 10.40
C HIS A 147 3.65 2.86 9.65
N ALA A 148 3.38 2.10 8.58
CA ALA A 148 4.43 1.52 7.75
C ALA A 148 5.28 2.61 7.07
N TYR A 149 4.66 3.69 6.58
CA TYR A 149 5.37 4.80 5.95
C TYR A 149 6.31 5.51 6.92
N ALA A 150 5.85 5.80 8.13
CA ALA A 150 6.68 6.35 9.20
C ALA A 150 7.86 5.41 9.50
N ARG A 151 7.59 4.11 9.66
CA ARG A 151 8.65 3.11 9.89
C ARG A 151 9.68 3.08 8.76
N SER A 152 9.26 3.17 7.49
CA SER A 152 10.21 3.23 6.37
C SER A 152 11.14 4.45 6.44
N ASN A 153 10.59 5.62 6.77
CA ASN A 153 11.33 6.87 6.88
C ASN A 153 12.25 6.93 8.11
N LEU A 154 11.88 6.25 9.20
CA LEU A 154 12.74 6.11 10.40
C LEU A 154 14.09 5.49 10.07
N HIS A 155 14.15 4.65 9.04
CA HIS A 155 15.39 3.99 8.62
C HIS A 155 16.23 4.76 7.60
N LEU A 156 15.71 5.86 7.07
CA LEU A 156 16.41 6.73 6.13
C LEU A 156 17.04 7.92 6.88
N THR A 157 18.27 8.28 6.54
CA THR A 157 19.05 9.33 7.23
C THR A 157 19.03 10.68 6.51
N THR A 158 18.01 10.94 5.69
CA THR A 158 17.90 12.20 4.93
C THR A 158 17.06 13.22 5.69
N ALA A 159 17.32 14.52 5.49
CA ALA A 159 16.48 15.57 6.08
C ALA A 159 15.01 15.47 5.62
N SER A 160 14.80 15.03 4.36
CA SER A 160 13.44 14.81 3.85
C SER A 160 12.75 13.67 4.61
N SER A 161 13.41 12.54 4.82
CA SER A 161 12.82 11.40 5.54
C SER A 161 12.52 11.73 7.00
N GLU A 162 13.33 12.54 7.66
CA GLU A 162 13.00 13.02 9.00
C GLU A 162 11.73 13.88 9.01
N SER A 163 11.58 14.82 8.08
CA SER A 163 10.37 15.65 7.98
C SER A 163 9.11 14.81 7.69
N GLN A 164 9.25 13.78 6.85
CA GLN A 164 8.17 12.87 6.48
C GLN A 164 7.77 11.95 7.63
N LEU A 165 8.76 11.45 8.40
CA LEU A 165 8.53 10.71 9.63
C LEU A 165 7.74 11.54 10.63
N GLN A 166 8.16 12.80 10.88
CA GLN A 166 7.46 13.68 11.81
C GLN A 166 6.03 13.94 11.37
N ARG A 167 5.81 14.27 10.10
CA ARG A 167 4.46 14.48 9.54
C ARG A 167 3.57 13.24 9.75
N ALA A 168 4.07 12.06 9.42
CA ALA A 168 3.31 10.82 9.55
C ALA A 168 2.99 10.51 11.03
N LEU A 169 3.96 10.72 11.93
CA LEU A 169 3.76 10.53 13.37
C LEU A 169 2.74 11.53 13.95
N SER A 170 2.82 12.81 13.58
CA SER A 170 1.86 13.82 14.02
C SER A 170 0.43 13.42 13.62
N PHE A 171 0.23 13.00 12.37
CA PHE A 171 -1.07 12.49 11.92
C PHE A 171 -1.53 11.29 12.76
N LEU A 172 -0.64 10.32 13.00
CA LEU A 172 -0.97 9.13 13.78
C LEU A 172 -1.40 9.46 15.22
N ILE A 173 -0.69 10.37 15.87
CA ILE A 173 -1.02 10.82 17.23
C ILE A 173 -2.35 11.58 17.24
N THR A 174 -2.59 12.47 16.27
CA THR A 174 -3.84 13.25 16.19
C THR A 174 -5.06 12.36 15.95
N GLU A 175 -4.97 11.41 15.01
CA GLU A 175 -6.13 10.63 14.56
C GLU A 175 -6.39 9.36 15.37
N TYR A 176 -5.34 8.80 15.99
CA TYR A 176 -5.39 7.51 16.68
C TYR A 176 -4.90 7.56 18.13
N GLY A 177 -4.40 8.71 18.60
CA GLY A 177 -3.95 8.91 19.97
C GLY A 177 -2.97 7.84 20.44
N ASN A 178 -3.20 7.32 21.64
CA ASN A 178 -2.37 6.30 22.29
C ASN A 178 -2.76 4.87 21.89
N SER A 179 -3.23 4.67 20.66
CA SER A 179 -3.45 3.31 20.17
C SER A 179 -2.14 2.51 20.17
N PHE A 180 -2.24 1.19 20.41
CA PHE A 180 -1.06 0.33 20.54
C PHE A 180 -0.04 0.47 19.38
N PRO A 181 -0.46 0.49 18.09
CA PRO A 181 0.49 0.68 16.99
C PRO A 181 1.27 2.00 17.08
N VAL A 182 0.60 3.09 17.48
CA VAL A 182 1.24 4.42 17.59
C VAL A 182 2.25 4.45 18.75
N LEU A 183 1.92 3.82 19.88
CA LEU A 183 2.84 3.71 21.02
C LEU A 183 4.09 2.90 20.67
N ILE A 184 3.94 1.77 19.97
CA ILE A 184 5.08 0.94 19.55
C ILE A 184 5.99 1.73 18.60
N LEU A 185 5.44 2.40 17.58
CA LEU A 185 6.23 3.24 16.69
C LEU A 185 6.97 4.36 17.44
N SER A 186 6.30 5.01 18.40
CA SER A 186 6.90 6.06 19.22
C SER A 186 8.10 5.55 20.03
N LEU A 187 7.98 4.33 20.59
CA LEU A 187 9.07 3.66 21.29
C LEU A 187 10.22 3.28 20.35
N GLU A 188 9.92 2.78 19.14
CA GLU A 188 10.94 2.48 18.12
C GLU A 188 11.74 3.74 17.74
N ILE A 189 11.05 4.88 17.57
CA ILE A 189 11.69 6.18 17.27
C ILE A 189 12.58 6.62 18.44
N LEU A 190 12.09 6.53 19.67
CA LEU A 190 12.84 6.87 20.88
C LEU A 190 14.10 6.03 21.01
N ASN A 191 13.98 4.71 20.86
CA ASN A 191 15.10 3.79 20.91
C ASN A 191 16.16 4.18 19.87
N LYS A 192 15.74 4.40 18.63
CA LYS A 192 16.65 4.80 17.57
C LYS A 192 17.33 6.16 17.84
N LYS A 193 16.61 7.15 18.34
CA LYS A 193 17.21 8.45 18.72
C LYS A 193 18.19 8.33 19.88
N SER A 194 17.94 7.44 20.84
CA SER A 194 18.86 7.19 21.95
C SER A 194 20.17 6.52 21.50
N GLU A 195 20.12 5.69 20.45
CA GLU A 195 21.32 5.11 19.82
C GLU A 195 22.22 6.18 19.17
N TYR A 196 21.62 7.29 18.69
CA TYR A 196 22.37 8.40 18.10
C TYR A 196 22.72 9.52 19.09
N ASN A 197 22.04 9.62 20.24
CA ASN A 197 22.26 10.66 21.24
C ASN A 197 22.06 10.14 22.67
N ALA A 198 23.16 9.86 23.38
CA ALA A 198 23.15 9.51 24.80
C ALA A 198 22.62 10.64 25.72
N GLU A 199 22.61 11.89 25.25
CA GLU A 199 22.11 13.08 26.00
C GLU A 199 20.61 13.35 25.79
N TYR A 200 19.92 12.61 24.92
CA TYR A 200 18.52 12.92 24.53
C TYR A 200 17.46 12.53 25.58
N PHE A 201 17.82 11.71 26.57
CA PHE A 201 16.89 11.21 27.59
C PHE A 201 16.41 12.30 28.57
N GLU A 202 17.09 13.44 28.64
CA GLU A 202 16.78 14.52 29.58
C GLU A 202 15.82 15.60 29.02
N SER A 203 15.65 15.71 27.70
CA SER A 203 15.02 16.91 27.09
C SER A 203 13.57 16.77 26.62
N GLN A 204 12.92 15.60 26.72
CA GLN A 204 11.59 15.38 26.13
C GLN A 204 10.51 15.06 27.18
N SER A 205 9.86 16.12 27.70
CA SER A 205 8.70 16.06 28.59
C SER A 205 7.41 15.59 27.89
N GLU A 206 7.30 15.80 26.58
CA GLU A 206 6.09 15.47 25.79
C GLU A 206 5.93 13.96 25.55
N LEU A 207 7.03 13.24 25.30
CA LEU A 207 7.00 11.78 25.12
C LEU A 207 6.77 11.02 26.44
N ARG A 208 7.15 11.60 27.59
CA ARG A 208 6.78 11.05 28.91
C ARG A 208 5.28 11.12 29.20
N MET A 209 4.55 12.04 28.57
CA MET A 209 3.10 12.15 28.74
C MET A 209 2.31 11.10 27.93
N LEU A 210 2.86 10.62 26.82
CA LEU A 210 2.23 9.57 26.00
C LEU A 210 2.36 8.16 26.60
N LEU A 211 3.29 7.96 27.54
CA LEU A 211 3.55 6.70 28.24
C LEU A 211 2.94 6.66 29.67
N ARG A 212 2.08 7.62 30.02
CA ARG A 212 1.32 7.64 31.28
C ARG A 212 -0.17 7.41 31.05
#